data_AF-B4GZU5-F1
#
_entry.id   AF-B4GZU5-F1
#
_cell.length_a   1.000
_cell.length_b   1.000
_cell.length_c   1.000
_cell.angle_alpha   90.00
_cell.angle_beta   90.00
_cell.angle_gamma   90.00
#
_symmetry.space_group_name_H-M   'P 1'
#
loop_
_entity.id
_entity.type
_entity.pdbx_description
1 polymer ?
#
loop_
_entity_poly.entity_id
_entity_poly.type
_entity_poly.pdbx_seq_one_letter_code
_entity_poly.pdbx_strand_id
1 'polypeptide(L)'
;MKAQIPDAYTRRITSVVDPKNSAFNAIVHGDIWVNNMMLDRSNSSAILVDFQNCCLGSPAIDLQFFFYTSLQLEVLLHQQDALLQHYYRSLTETLTLCGFRGSLPTFDQLTDEMQRCLFYGYYAVACELPICCASPEASADFNLHTFGSAQATELKRRQLFANERVRQTVKVSLLAFDQQGILDTP
;
A
#
# COMPACT_ATOMS: atom_id res chain seq x y z
N MET A 1 15.80 -4.45 14.61
CA MET A 1 14.97 -3.44 13.93
C MET A 1 15.01 -2.18 14.79
N LYS A 2 15.77 -1.16 14.39
CA LYS A 2 15.79 0.12 15.11
C LYS A 2 14.46 0.80 14.79
N ALA A 3 13.53 0.86 15.75
CA ALA A 3 12.24 1.50 15.53
C ALA A 3 12.48 2.95 15.08
N GLN A 4 11.75 3.41 14.06
CA GLN A 4 11.86 4.81 13.63
C GLN A 4 11.38 5.72 14.75
N ILE A 5 12.14 6.80 14.98
CA ILE A 5 11.73 7.89 15.87
C ILE A 5 10.44 8.48 15.29
N PRO A 6 9.37 8.71 16.08
CA PRO A 6 8.08 9.18 15.57
C PRO A 6 8.19 10.35 14.59
N ASP A 7 9.04 11.34 14.88
CA ASP A 7 9.25 12.50 14.01
C ASP A 7 9.89 12.17 12.66
N ALA A 8 10.79 11.18 12.62
CA ALA A 8 11.39 10.71 11.37
C ALA A 8 10.36 9.99 10.51
N TYR A 9 9.54 9.13 11.12
CA TYR A 9 8.43 8.46 10.45
C TYR A 9 7.43 9.46 9.88
N THR A 10 6.95 10.40 10.71
CA THR A 10 5.96 11.41 10.30
C THR A 10 6.47 12.25 9.15
N ARG A 11 7.73 12.74 9.20
CA ARG A 11 8.30 13.50 8.08
C ARG A 11 8.36 12.69 6.79
N ARG A 12 8.79 11.43 6.86
CA ARG A 12 8.89 10.56 5.67
C ARG A 12 7.53 10.27 5.08
N ILE A 13 6.55 9.87 5.89
CA ILE A 13 5.22 9.53 5.38
C ILE A 13 4.54 10.77 4.79
N THR A 14 4.62 11.93 5.45
CA THR A 14 4.09 13.20 4.92
C THR A 14 4.76 13.59 3.60
N SER A 15 6.08 13.44 3.49
CA SER A 15 6.79 13.71 2.25
C SER A 15 6.38 12.77 1.11
N VAL A 16 6.10 11.50 1.40
CA VAL A 16 5.70 10.51 0.40
C VAL A 16 4.32 10.82 -0.17
N VAL A 17 3.37 11.18 0.69
CA VAL A 17 1.98 11.45 0.30
C VAL A 17 1.73 12.87 -0.20
N ASP A 18 2.69 13.79 -0.06
CA ASP A 18 2.55 15.16 -0.58
C ASP A 18 2.54 15.14 -2.14
N PRO A 19 1.44 15.54 -2.79
CA PRO A 19 1.33 15.56 -4.24
C PRO A 19 2.36 16.49 -4.93
N LYS A 20 2.94 17.45 -4.20
CA LYS A 20 4.00 18.33 -4.72
C LYS A 20 5.31 17.61 -4.98
N ASN A 21 5.54 16.48 -4.33
CA ASN A 21 6.75 15.66 -4.51
C ASN A 21 6.56 14.58 -5.58
N SER A 22 5.37 14.51 -6.21
CA SER A 22 5.06 13.53 -7.23
C SER A 22 5.42 14.03 -8.64
N ALA A 23 6.00 13.17 -9.47
CA ALA A 23 6.23 13.46 -10.88
C ALA A 23 4.94 13.67 -11.67
N PHE A 24 3.85 12.98 -11.29
CA PHE A 24 2.52 13.17 -11.82
C PHE A 24 1.46 12.73 -10.81
N ASN A 25 0.29 13.36 -10.83
CA ASN A 25 -0.75 13.11 -9.85
C ASN A 25 -2.00 12.50 -10.49
N ALA A 26 -2.66 11.64 -9.74
CA ALA A 26 -3.98 11.09 -10.00
C ALA A 26 -4.87 11.30 -8.77
N ILE A 27 -6.19 11.12 -8.95
CA ILE A 27 -7.07 10.90 -7.80
C ILE A 27 -6.83 9.46 -7.35
N VAL A 28 -6.25 9.30 -6.17
CA VAL A 28 -6.00 8.00 -5.56
C VAL A 28 -7.16 7.62 -4.66
N HIS A 29 -7.45 6.33 -4.57
CA HIS A 29 -8.47 5.76 -3.70
C HIS A 29 -8.10 5.94 -2.22
N GLY A 30 -6.81 5.74 -1.89
CA GLY A 30 -6.26 5.87 -0.54
C GLY A 30 -6.55 4.69 0.40
N ASP A 31 -7.33 3.70 -0.06
CA ASP A 31 -7.64 2.45 0.67
C ASP A 31 -7.99 1.32 -0.30
N ILE A 32 -7.11 1.10 -1.29
CA ILE A 32 -7.35 0.13 -2.36
C ILE A 32 -6.89 -1.27 -1.94
N TRP A 33 -7.83 -2.08 -1.46
CA TRP A 33 -7.58 -3.49 -1.13
C TRP A 33 -8.73 -4.37 -1.58
N VAL A 34 -8.51 -5.69 -1.58
CA VAL A 34 -9.45 -6.66 -2.17
C VAL A 34 -10.88 -6.57 -1.62
N ASN A 35 -11.07 -6.17 -0.37
CA ASN A 35 -12.41 -6.04 0.23
C ASN A 35 -13.17 -4.79 -0.26
N ASN A 36 -12.46 -3.77 -0.75
CA ASN A 36 -13.02 -2.58 -1.38
C ASN A 36 -13.20 -2.77 -2.90
N MET A 37 -13.14 -4.00 -3.40
CA MET A 37 -13.33 -4.36 -4.80
C MET A 37 -14.48 -5.35 -4.95
N MET A 38 -15.59 -4.91 -5.54
CA MET A 38 -16.68 -5.79 -5.95
C MET A 38 -16.34 -6.43 -7.30
N LEU A 39 -15.99 -7.72 -7.29
CA LEU A 39 -15.56 -8.45 -8.48
C LEU A 39 -16.71 -9.21 -9.13
N ASP A 40 -17.00 -8.91 -10.39
CA ASP A 40 -17.86 -9.72 -11.24
C ASP A 40 -17.01 -10.63 -12.12
N ARG A 41 -16.88 -11.89 -11.69
CA ARG A 41 -16.11 -12.91 -12.41
C ARG A 41 -16.73 -13.30 -13.75
N SER A 42 -18.04 -13.13 -13.92
CA SER A 42 -18.72 -13.49 -15.17
C SER A 42 -18.38 -12.51 -16.29
N ASN A 43 -18.25 -11.22 -15.94
CA ASN A 43 -17.95 -10.15 -16.88
C ASN A 43 -16.49 -9.66 -16.83
N SER A 44 -15.64 -10.30 -16.01
CA SER A 44 -14.25 -9.87 -15.77
C SER A 44 -14.14 -8.38 -15.43
N SER A 45 -15.09 -7.88 -14.63
CA SER A 45 -15.17 -6.48 -14.26
C SER A 45 -15.06 -6.31 -12.74
N ALA A 46 -14.68 -5.10 -12.32
CA ALA A 46 -14.55 -4.74 -10.93
C ALA A 46 -15.14 -3.34 -10.71
N ILE A 47 -15.79 -3.16 -9.57
CA ILE A 47 -16.24 -1.86 -9.07
C ILE A 47 -15.51 -1.58 -7.76
N LEU A 48 -14.88 -0.42 -7.67
CA LEU A 48 -14.27 0.06 -6.43
C LEU A 48 -15.35 0.68 -5.53
N VAL A 49 -15.23 0.49 -4.22
CA VAL A 49 -16.14 1.05 -3.21
C VAL A 49 -15.33 1.61 -2.04
N ASP A 50 -15.98 2.38 -1.17
CA ASP A 50 -15.37 3.02 0.01
C ASP A 50 -14.29 4.07 -0.29
N PHE A 51 -14.75 5.19 -0.86
CA PHE A 51 -13.92 6.32 -1.30
C PHE A 51 -13.57 7.32 -0.18
N GLN A 52 -13.63 6.91 1.10
CA GLN A 52 -13.46 7.82 2.24
C GLN A 52 -12.06 8.44 2.37
N ASN A 53 -11.04 7.78 1.78
CA ASN A 53 -9.64 8.20 1.85
C ASN A 53 -9.13 8.82 0.53
N CYS A 54 -10.03 9.14 -0.40
CA CYS A 54 -9.65 9.67 -1.70
C CYS A 54 -8.94 11.02 -1.57
N CYS A 55 -7.80 11.15 -2.26
CA CYS A 55 -7.06 12.39 -2.31
C CYS A 55 -6.31 12.54 -3.65
N LEU A 56 -5.73 13.72 -3.87
CA LEU A 56 -4.82 13.94 -4.99
C LEU A 56 -3.41 13.50 -4.57
N GLY A 57 -2.78 12.64 -5.35
CA GLY A 57 -1.45 12.14 -5.02
C GLY A 57 -0.84 11.29 -6.14
N SER A 58 0.32 10.70 -5.84
CA SER A 58 0.94 9.73 -6.74
C SER A 58 0.13 8.45 -6.84
N PRO A 59 -0.16 7.92 -8.04
CA PRO A 59 -0.80 6.61 -8.18
C PRO A 59 0.01 5.47 -7.54
N ALA A 60 1.31 5.67 -7.32
CA ALA A 60 2.14 4.70 -6.61
C ALA A 60 1.69 4.49 -5.15
N ILE A 61 0.97 5.44 -4.53
CA ILE A 61 0.42 5.27 -3.18
C ILE A 61 -0.56 4.10 -3.15
N ASP A 62 -1.53 4.12 -4.07
CA ASP A 62 -2.52 3.06 -4.24
C ASP A 62 -1.87 1.74 -4.65
N LEU A 63 -0.93 1.77 -5.59
CA LEU A 63 -0.25 0.56 -6.06
C LEU A 63 0.58 -0.10 -4.95
N GLN A 64 1.34 0.68 -4.18
CA GLN A 64 2.12 0.16 -3.05
C GLN A 64 1.20 -0.44 -1.98
N PHE A 65 0.10 0.23 -1.65
CA PHE A 65 -0.87 -0.29 -0.71
C PHE A 65 -1.50 -1.60 -1.18
N PHE A 66 -1.99 -1.64 -2.43
CA PHE A 66 -2.60 -2.83 -3.02
C PHE A 66 -1.62 -3.99 -3.12
N PHE A 67 -0.39 -3.73 -3.59
CA PHE A 67 0.64 -4.76 -3.77
C PHE A 67 0.93 -5.49 -2.46
N TYR A 68 1.12 -4.73 -1.38
CA TYR A 68 1.53 -5.31 -0.10
C TYR A 68 0.37 -5.83 0.78
N THR A 69 -0.86 -5.34 0.60
CA THR A 69 -2.02 -5.81 1.39
C THR A 69 -2.80 -6.92 0.70
N SER A 70 -2.91 -6.89 -0.63
CA SER A 70 -3.91 -7.66 -1.37
C SER A 70 -3.33 -8.78 -2.22
N LEU A 71 -2.13 -8.61 -2.79
CA LEU A 71 -1.49 -9.67 -3.58
C LEU A 71 -1.10 -10.86 -2.70
N GLN A 72 -1.22 -12.05 -3.29
CA GLN A 72 -0.58 -13.24 -2.73
C GLN A 72 0.94 -13.07 -2.76
N LEU A 73 1.65 -13.63 -1.79
CA LEU A 73 3.10 -13.45 -1.65
C LEU A 73 3.86 -13.82 -2.94
N GLU A 74 3.52 -14.95 -3.57
CA GLU A 74 4.15 -15.37 -4.83
C GLU A 74 3.93 -14.38 -5.98
N VAL A 75 2.74 -13.76 -6.04
CA VAL A 75 2.42 -12.74 -7.05
C VAL A 75 3.19 -11.45 -6.76
N LEU A 76 3.26 -11.05 -5.48
CA LEU A 76 4.09 -9.94 -5.05
C LEU A 76 5.57 -10.18 -5.43
N LEU A 77 6.14 -11.37 -5.19
CA LEU A 77 7.55 -11.60 -5.46
C LEU A 77 7.90 -11.73 -6.95
N HIS A 78 6.96 -12.20 -7.77
CA HIS A 78 7.29 -12.64 -9.13
C HIS A 78 6.54 -11.92 -10.25
N GLN A 79 5.52 -11.12 -9.94
CA GLN A 79 4.63 -10.53 -10.96
C GLN A 79 4.44 -9.01 -10.81
N GLN A 80 5.15 -8.34 -9.89
CA GLN A 80 5.04 -6.90 -9.69
C GLN A 80 5.28 -6.10 -10.99
N ASP A 81 6.33 -6.42 -11.74
CA ASP A 81 6.65 -5.70 -12.98
C ASP A 81 5.57 -5.88 -14.05
N ALA A 82 5.03 -7.09 -14.19
CA ALA A 82 3.96 -7.38 -15.14
C ALA A 82 2.67 -6.63 -14.77
N LEU A 83 2.32 -6.59 -13.48
CA LEU A 83 1.18 -5.83 -12.97
C LEU A 83 1.37 -4.32 -13.16
N LEU A 84 2.57 -3.80 -12.91
CA LEU A 84 2.88 -2.38 -13.09
C LEU A 84 2.80 -1.98 -14.56
N GLN A 85 3.32 -2.80 -15.47
CA GLN A 85 3.19 -2.59 -16.92
C GLN A 85 1.74 -2.67 -17.39
N HIS A 86 0.93 -3.54 -16.78
CA HIS A 86 -0.49 -3.60 -17.09
C HIS A 86 -1.21 -2.33 -16.63
N TYR A 87 -0.97 -1.89 -15.39
CA TYR A 87 -1.52 -0.64 -14.87
C TYR A 87 -1.14 0.56 -15.74
N TYR A 88 0.14 0.68 -16.13
CA TYR A 88 0.62 1.75 -17.00
C TYR A 88 -0.12 1.81 -18.34
N ARG A 89 -0.30 0.65 -18.99
CA ARG A 89 -1.05 0.55 -20.25
C ARG A 89 -2.49 0.99 -20.05
N SER A 90 -3.17 0.46 -19.04
CA SER A 90 -4.56 0.84 -18.74
C SER A 90 -4.70 2.33 -18.40
N LEU A 91 -3.77 2.91 -17.65
CA LEU A 91 -3.77 4.33 -17.30
C LEU A 91 -3.65 5.20 -18.56
N THR A 92 -2.66 4.94 -19.41
CA THR A 92 -2.40 5.73 -20.62
C THR A 92 -3.50 5.59 -21.66
N GLU A 93 -4.05 4.38 -21.84
CA GLU A 93 -5.23 4.14 -22.67
C GLU A 93 -6.45 4.90 -22.15
N THR A 94 -6.72 4.84 -20.85
CA THR A 94 -7.85 5.54 -20.22
C THR A 94 -7.72 7.06 -20.36
N LEU A 95 -6.54 7.62 -20.09
CA LEU A 95 -6.29 9.06 -20.26
C LEU A 95 -6.52 9.51 -21.72
N THR A 96 -6.10 8.69 -22.68
CA THR A 96 -6.31 8.95 -24.11
C THR A 96 -7.80 8.94 -24.46
N LEU A 97 -8.53 7.91 -24.02
CA LEU A 97 -9.97 7.79 -24.24
C LEU A 97 -10.77 8.93 -23.61
N CYS A 98 -10.34 9.42 -22.45
CA CYS A 98 -10.95 10.57 -21.77
C CYS A 98 -10.57 11.94 -22.39
N GLY A 99 -9.73 11.97 -23.43
CA GLY A 99 -9.29 13.21 -24.08
C GLY A 99 -8.42 14.09 -23.18
N PHE A 100 -7.58 13.49 -22.34
CA PHE A 100 -6.65 14.21 -21.48
C PHE A 100 -5.72 15.09 -22.33
N ARG A 101 -5.63 16.38 -21.99
CA ARG A 101 -4.88 17.38 -22.76
C ARG A 101 -3.44 17.59 -22.29
N GLY A 102 -3.06 17.00 -21.17
CA GLY A 102 -1.69 17.06 -20.66
C GLY A 102 -0.79 16.00 -21.30
N SER A 103 0.50 16.04 -20.96
CA SER A 103 1.42 14.97 -21.33
C SER A 103 1.05 13.68 -20.60
N LEU A 104 0.97 12.57 -21.34
CA LEU A 104 0.81 11.25 -20.74
C LEU A 104 2.04 10.93 -19.87
N PRO A 105 1.86 10.29 -18.71
CA PRO A 105 3.00 9.82 -17.93
C PRO A 105 3.78 8.78 -18.74
N THR A 106 5.09 8.71 -18.49
CA THR A 106 5.96 7.65 -19.01
C THR A 106 6.03 6.47 -18.04
N PHE A 107 6.43 5.31 -18.54
CA PHE A 107 6.63 4.14 -17.67
C PHE A 107 7.74 4.40 -16.65
N ASP A 108 8.82 5.06 -17.07
CA ASP A 108 9.93 5.43 -16.18
C ASP A 108 9.46 6.34 -15.03
N GLN A 109 8.62 7.34 -15.32
CA GLN A 109 8.01 8.17 -14.27
C GLN A 109 7.19 7.35 -13.28
N LEU A 110 6.43 6.35 -13.75
CA LEU A 110 5.66 5.48 -12.86
C LEU A 110 6.59 4.60 -12.00
N THR A 111 7.66 4.04 -12.57
CA THR A 111 8.64 3.24 -11.83
C THR A 111 9.39 4.08 -10.80
N ASP A 112 9.78 5.31 -11.14
CA ASP A 112 10.39 6.25 -10.21
C ASP A 112 9.44 6.59 -9.05
N GLU A 113 8.15 6.80 -9.36
CA GLU A 113 7.12 7.01 -8.35
C GLU A 113 6.92 5.78 -7.44
N MET A 114 6.95 4.56 -8.00
CA MET A 114 6.92 3.33 -7.21
C MET A 114 8.09 3.28 -6.22
N GLN A 115 9.31 3.61 -6.66
CA GLN A 115 10.48 3.64 -5.77
C GLN A 115 10.38 4.76 -4.72
N ARG A 116 9.98 5.97 -5.12
CA ARG A 116 9.80 7.12 -4.22
C ARG A 116 8.78 6.83 -3.12
N CYS A 117 7.70 6.14 -3.47
CA CYS A 117 6.63 5.75 -2.56
C CYS A 117 6.87 4.43 -1.83
N LEU A 118 8.03 3.78 -1.95
CA LEU A 118 8.30 2.47 -1.34
C LEU A 118 8.15 2.47 0.20
N PHE A 119 8.38 3.62 0.84
CA PHE A 119 8.13 3.78 2.28
C PHE A 119 6.64 3.62 2.66
N TYR A 120 5.71 3.95 1.74
CA TYR A 120 4.29 3.66 1.91
C TYR A 120 4.00 2.16 1.83
N GLY A 121 4.76 1.42 1.02
CA GLY A 121 4.72 -0.05 0.99
C GLY A 121 5.18 -0.66 2.32
N TYR A 122 6.20 -0.08 2.96
CA TYR A 122 6.59 -0.47 4.33
C TYR A 122 5.46 -0.24 5.33
N TYR A 123 4.81 0.93 5.29
CA TYR A 123 3.63 1.20 6.11
C TYR A 123 2.53 0.16 5.86
N ALA A 124 2.21 -0.14 4.60
CA ALA A 124 1.21 -1.14 4.24
C ALA A 124 1.54 -2.53 4.81
N VAL A 125 2.81 -2.98 4.74
CA VAL A 125 3.22 -4.28 5.32
C VAL A 125 3.21 -4.27 6.85
N ALA A 126 3.71 -3.19 7.48
CA ALA A 126 3.93 -3.15 8.92
C ALA A 126 2.66 -2.81 9.72
N CYS A 127 1.71 -2.09 9.13
CA CYS A 127 0.52 -1.60 9.81
C CYS A 127 -0.76 -2.24 9.25
N GLU A 128 -0.92 -2.27 7.94
CA GLU A 128 -2.21 -2.57 7.30
C GLU A 128 -2.41 -4.05 7.02
N LEU A 129 -1.42 -4.73 6.46
CA LEU A 129 -1.48 -6.17 6.15
C LEU A 129 -1.89 -7.03 7.37
N PRO A 130 -1.38 -6.80 8.61
CA PRO A 130 -1.84 -7.53 9.78
C PRO A 130 -3.33 -7.32 10.10
N ILE A 131 -3.87 -6.12 9.86
CA ILE A 131 -5.27 -5.78 10.05
C ILE A 131 -6.11 -6.44 8.95
N CYS A 132 -5.69 -6.33 7.68
CA CYS A 132 -6.37 -6.95 6.55
C CYS A 132 -6.44 -8.49 6.67
N CYS A 133 -5.47 -9.11 7.33
CA CYS A 133 -5.40 -10.56 7.56
C CYS A 133 -5.92 -11.00 8.93
N ALA A 134 -6.52 -10.10 9.71
CA ALA A 134 -7.02 -10.42 11.04
C ALA A 134 -8.11 -11.49 10.95
N SER A 135 -7.98 -12.54 11.78
CA SER A 135 -9.08 -13.49 11.96
C SER A 135 -10.24 -12.80 12.70
N PRO A 136 -11.46 -13.34 12.64
CA PRO A 136 -12.58 -12.82 13.44
C PRO A 136 -12.21 -12.66 14.92
N GLU A 137 -11.48 -13.62 15.50
CA GLU A 137 -11.02 -13.59 16.89
C GLU A 137 -9.99 -12.50 17.14
N ALA A 138 -9.05 -12.28 16.21
CA ALA A 138 -8.06 -11.21 16.33
C ALA A 138 -8.70 -9.82 16.15
N SER A 139 -9.73 -9.72 15.31
CA SER A 139 -10.49 -8.48 15.06
C SER A 139 -11.41 -8.09 16.21
N ALA A 140 -11.83 -9.07 17.04
CA ALA A 140 -12.62 -8.82 18.22
C ALA A 140 -11.92 -7.82 19.15
N ASP A 141 -12.69 -6.84 19.65
CA ASP A 141 -12.22 -5.76 20.52
C ASP A 141 -11.11 -4.86 19.93
N PHE A 142 -10.85 -4.93 18.62
CA PHE A 142 -9.94 -3.99 17.96
C PHE A 142 -10.62 -2.63 17.77
N ASN A 143 -10.57 -1.83 18.83
CA ASN A 143 -11.22 -0.53 18.92
C ASN A 143 -10.31 0.49 19.63
N LEU A 144 -10.82 1.71 19.83
CA LEU A 144 -10.07 2.81 20.45
C LEU A 144 -9.44 2.44 21.82
N HIS A 145 -10.08 1.58 22.62
CA HIS A 145 -9.56 1.16 23.92
C HIS A 145 -8.28 0.33 23.82
N THR A 146 -8.09 -0.40 22.72
CA THR A 146 -6.85 -1.15 22.46
C THR A 146 -5.64 -0.20 22.42
N PHE A 147 -5.84 1.02 21.91
CA PHE A 147 -4.79 2.04 21.82
C PHE A 147 -4.61 2.84 23.13
N GLY A 148 -5.50 2.68 24.10
CA GLY A 148 -5.43 3.34 25.41
C GLY A 148 -4.50 2.67 26.42
N SER A 149 -3.97 1.48 26.12
CA SER A 149 -3.08 0.72 27.01
C SER A 149 -1.95 0.07 26.22
N ALA A 150 -0.70 0.32 26.63
CA ALA A 150 0.48 -0.28 26.01
C ALA A 150 0.43 -1.82 26.04
N GLN A 151 -0.10 -2.40 27.13
CA GLN A 151 -0.23 -3.85 27.27
C GLN A 151 -1.29 -4.41 26.31
N ALA A 152 -2.44 -3.73 26.18
CA ALA A 152 -3.49 -4.13 25.25
C ALA A 152 -3.02 -4.03 23.79
N THR A 153 -2.32 -2.95 23.45
CA THR A 153 -1.71 -2.77 22.13
C THR A 153 -0.70 -3.87 21.81
N GLU A 154 0.18 -4.23 22.75
CA GLU A 154 1.15 -5.31 22.57
C GLU A 154 0.47 -6.67 22.36
N LEU A 155 -0.53 -6.98 23.18
CA LEU A 155 -1.28 -8.24 23.03
C LEU A 155 -1.98 -8.31 21.67
N LYS A 156 -2.65 -7.23 21.26
CA LYS A 156 -3.33 -7.18 19.96
C LYS A 156 -2.34 -7.31 18.81
N ARG A 157 -1.18 -6.65 18.88
CA ARG A 157 -0.12 -6.80 17.89
C ARG A 157 0.31 -8.26 17.76
N ARG A 158 0.52 -8.96 18.87
CA ARG A 158 0.87 -10.41 18.83
C ARG A 158 -0.20 -11.25 18.14
N GLN A 159 -1.48 -10.95 18.36
CA GLN A 159 -2.59 -11.66 17.72
C GLN A 159 -2.59 -11.41 16.21
N LEU A 160 -2.51 -10.15 15.76
CA LEU A 160 -2.52 -9.78 14.34
C LEU A 160 -1.34 -10.39 13.58
N PHE A 161 -0.15 -10.34 14.18
CA PHE A 161 1.08 -10.87 13.57
C PHE A 161 1.24 -12.39 13.70
N ALA A 162 0.32 -13.10 14.37
CA ALA A 162 0.34 -14.56 14.42
C ALA A 162 -0.09 -15.21 13.09
N ASN A 163 -0.78 -14.47 12.22
CA ASN A 163 -1.22 -14.94 10.92
C ASN A 163 -0.03 -15.34 10.02
N GLU A 164 -0.08 -16.54 9.43
CA GLU A 164 1.04 -17.08 8.65
C GLU A 164 1.37 -16.25 7.40
N ARG A 165 0.35 -15.75 6.68
CA ARG A 165 0.55 -14.86 5.52
C ARG A 165 1.29 -13.60 5.95
N VAL A 166 0.89 -12.99 7.07
CA VAL A 166 1.53 -11.79 7.62
C VAL A 166 3.00 -12.08 7.93
N ARG A 167 3.29 -13.18 8.64
CA ARG A 167 4.66 -13.53 9.03
C ARG A 167 5.57 -13.76 7.83
N GLN A 168 5.10 -14.48 6.82
CA GLN A 168 5.90 -14.76 5.62
C GLN A 168 6.15 -13.49 4.80
N THR A 169 5.10 -12.69 4.55
CA THR A 169 5.24 -11.42 3.81
C THR A 169 6.14 -10.44 4.55
N VAL A 170 5.92 -10.22 5.85
CA VAL A 170 6.76 -9.31 6.66
C VAL A 170 8.22 -9.76 6.63
N LYS A 171 8.50 -11.06 6.78
CA LYS A 171 9.87 -11.58 6.77
C LYS A 171 10.61 -11.27 5.46
N VAL A 172 9.97 -11.47 4.32
CA VAL A 172 10.60 -11.23 3.01
C VAL A 172 10.67 -9.74 2.70
N SER A 173 9.57 -9.00 2.90
CA SER A 173 9.51 -7.58 2.58
C SER A 173 10.45 -6.74 3.45
N LEU A 174 10.61 -7.05 4.75
CA LEU A 174 11.54 -6.31 5.60
C LEU A 174 12.99 -6.43 5.13
N LEU A 175 13.41 -7.59 4.61
CA LEU A 175 14.75 -7.76 4.04
C LEU A 175 14.92 -6.92 2.77
N ALA A 176 13.93 -6.89 1.90
CA ALA A 176 13.95 -6.06 0.69
C ALA A 176 13.96 -4.56 1.04
N PHE A 177 13.18 -4.13 2.02
CA PHE A 177 13.16 -2.75 2.51
C PHE A 177 14.50 -2.33 3.13
N ASP A 178 15.14 -3.22 3.90
CA ASP A 178 16.46 -2.96 4.49
C ASP A 178 17.52 -2.72 3.40
N GLN A 179 17.54 -3.56 2.37
CA GLN A 179 18.45 -3.41 1.22
C GLN A 179 18.24 -2.12 0.44
N GLN A 180 17.02 -1.55 0.49
CA GLN A 180 16.65 -0.30 -0.15
C GLN A 180 16.82 0.92 0.78
N GLY A 181 17.39 0.74 1.99
CA GLY A 181 17.57 1.82 2.97
C GLY A 181 16.26 2.34 3.57
N ILE A 182 15.15 1.62 3.39
CA ILE A 182 13.83 2.04 3.89
C ILE A 182 13.80 1.99 5.42
N LEU A 183 14.50 1.03 6.03
CA LEU A 183 14.57 0.85 7.48
C LEU A 183 15.64 1.70 8.16
N ASP A 184 16.44 2.43 7.39
CA ASP A 184 17.46 3.31 7.93
C ASP A 184 16.81 4.45 8.74
N THR A 185 17.46 4.77 9.85
CA THR A 185 17.13 5.92 10.69
C THR A 185 18.13 7.03 10.36
N PRO A 186 17.65 8.26 10.05
CA PRO A 186 18.53 9.41 9.86
C PRO A 186 19.31 9.75 11.14
#